data_AF-A0A434RXQ1-F1
#
_entry.id   AF-A0A434RXQ1-F1
#
_cell.length_a   1.000
_cell.length_b   1.000
_cell.length_c   1.000
_cell.angle_alpha   90.00
_cell.angle_beta   90.00
_cell.angle_gamma   90.00
#
_symmetry.space_group_name_H-M   'P 1'
#
loop_
_entity.id
_entity.type
_entity.pdbx_description
1 polymer ?
#
loop_
_entity_poly.entity_id
_entity_poly.type
_entity_poly.pdbx_seq_one_letter_code
_entity_poly.pdbx_strand_id
1 'polypeptide(L)' 'MNTASVALGASVSSQSRIMQLALAALLGIFVVGFVGFSHIDAVHNAAHDYRHSMAFPCH' A
#
# COMPACT_ATOMS: atom_id res chain seq x y z
N MET A 1 2.68 -17.56 -37.95
CA MET A 1 1.61 -17.08 -37.05
C MET A 1 2.22 -16.04 -36.13
N ASN A 2 1.82 -14.77 -36.24
CA ASN A 2 2.36 -13.67 -35.43
C ASN A 2 1.31 -13.27 -34.40
N THR A 3 1.53 -13.61 -33.14
CA THR A 3 0.66 -13.20 -32.02
C THR A 3 1.02 -11.77 -31.64
N ALA A 4 0.17 -10.80 -31.98
CA ALA A 4 0.27 -9.45 -31.46
C ALA A 4 -0.16 -9.45 -29.99
N SER A 5 0.74 -9.08 -29.09
CA SER A 5 0.41 -8.83 -27.68
C SER A 5 -0.21 -7.43 -27.57
N VAL A 6 -1.52 -7.36 -27.35
CA VAL A 6 -2.17 -6.09 -27.02
C VAL A 6 -1.85 -5.81 -25.56
N ALA A 7 -0.94 -4.87 -25.30
CA ALA A 7 -0.74 -4.37 -23.96
C ALA A 7 -2.03 -3.64 -23.53
N LEU A 8 -2.76 -4.21 -22.57
CA LEU A 8 -3.99 -3.64 -22.00
C LEU A 8 -3.65 -2.47 -21.04
N GLY A 9 -2.82 -1.53 -21.50
CA GLY A 9 -2.51 -0.33 -20.76
C GLY A 9 -3.58 0.72 -21.00
N ALA A 10 -4.51 0.87 -20.05
CA ALA A 10 -5.39 2.03 -20.05
C ALA A 10 -4.53 3.31 -19.97
N SER A 11 -4.77 4.27 -20.86
CA SER A 11 -4.10 5.58 -20.80
C SER A 11 -4.59 6.31 -19.55
N VAL A 12 -3.75 6.37 -18.52
CA VAL A 12 -4.01 7.11 -17.29
C VAL A 12 -3.38 8.50 -17.45
N SER A 13 -4.20 9.54 -17.36
CA SER A 13 -3.69 10.91 -17.38
C SER A 13 -2.74 11.16 -16.21
N SER A 14 -1.74 12.03 -16.40
CA SER A 14 -0.82 12.41 -15.31
C SER A 14 -1.57 12.90 -14.06
N GLN A 15 -2.70 13.60 -14.25
CA GLN A 15 -3.57 14.04 -13.17
C GLN A 15 -4.19 12.86 -12.41
N SER A 16 -4.69 11.85 -13.12
CA SER A 16 -5.25 10.64 -12.50
C SER A 16 -4.17 9.87 -11.73
N ARG A 17 -2.95 9.78 -12.26
CA ARG A 17 -1.81 9.17 -11.56
C ARG A 17 -1.42 9.94 -10.30
N ILE A 18 -1.37 11.27 -10.35
CA ILE A 18 -1.06 12.10 -9.17
C ILE A 18 -2.14 11.89 -8.10
N MET A 19 -3.42 11.86 -8.48
CA MET A 19 -4.51 11.60 -7.53
C MET A 19 -4.39 10.23 -6.87
N GLN A 20 -4.08 9.18 -7.65
CA GLN A 20 -3.86 7.83 -7.12
C GLN A 20 -2.71 7.80 -6.11
N LEU A 21 -1.59 8.44 -6.43
CA LEU A 21 -0.44 8.54 -5.54
C LEU A 21 -0.75 9.33 -4.27
N ALA A 22 -1.49 10.44 -4.39
CA ALA A 22 -1.92 11.25 -3.26
C ALA A 22 -2.84 10.45 -2.31
N LEU A 23 -3.82 9.72 -2.86
CA LEU A 23 -4.70 8.87 -2.06
C LEU A 23 -3.94 7.72 -1.38
N ALA A 24 -3.00 7.09 -2.09
CA ALA A 24 -2.15 6.06 -1.51
C ALA A 24 -1.28 6.61 -0.37
N ALA A 25 -0.69 7.80 -0.55
CA ALA A 25 0.10 8.46 0.48
C ALA A 25 -0.77 8.85 1.70
N LEU A 26 -1.96 9.41 1.47
CA LEU A 26 -2.93 9.73 2.52
C LEU A 26 -3.34 8.50 3.31
N LEU A 27 -3.62 7.38 2.62
CA LEU A 27 -3.94 6.12 3.28
C LEU A 27 -2.75 5.61 4.12
N GLY A 28 -1.53 5.66 3.59
CA GLY A 28 -0.32 5.28 4.33
C GLY A 28 -0.12 6.11 5.59
N ILE A 29 -0.24 7.44 5.48
CA ILE A 29 -0.16 8.36 6.62
C ILE A 29 -1.26 8.05 7.64
N PHE A 30 -2.49 7.81 7.17
CA PHE A 30 -3.61 7.46 8.04
C PHE A 30 -3.34 6.18 8.82
N VAL A 31 -2.90 5.10 8.17
CA VAL A 31 -2.63 3.82 8.83
C VAL A 31 -1.51 3.97 9.86
N VAL A 32 -0.39 4.60 9.48
CA VAL A 32 0.75 4.79 10.40
C VAL A 32 0.37 5.66 11.60
N GLY A 33 -0.33 6.78 11.36
CA GLY A 33 -0.78 7.66 12.42
C GLY A 33 -1.82 7.00 13.33
N PHE A 34 -2.83 6.36 12.75
CA PHE A 34 -3.91 5.72 13.50
C PHE A 34 -3.37 4.63 14.41
N VAL A 35 -2.59 3.68 13.87
CA VAL A 35 -2.11 2.57 14.67
C VAL A 35 -0.98 2.98 15.61
N GLY A 36 -0.08 3.87 15.18
CA GLY A 36 1.04 4.35 15.99
C GLY A 36 0.62 5.15 17.22
N PHE A 37 -0.51 5.87 17.16
CA PHE A 37 -1.05 6.65 18.28
C PHE A 37 -2.36 6.10 18.85
N SER A 38 -2.73 4.87 18.49
CA SER A 38 -3.91 4.18 19.02
C SER A 38 -3.78 3.98 20.54
N HIS A 39 -4.82 4.36 21.29
CA HIS A 39 -4.96 3.99 22.71
C HIS A 39 -5.50 2.57 22.88
N ILE A 40 -5.91 1.92 21.79
CA ILE A 40 -6.39 0.53 21.79
C ILE A 40 -5.16 -0.35 21.62
N ASP A 41 -4.71 -0.99 22.71
CA ASP A 41 -3.52 -1.85 22.74
C ASP A 41 -3.56 -2.94 21.66
N ALA A 42 -4.74 -3.54 21.42
CA ALA A 42 -4.89 -4.59 20.41
C ALA A 42 -4.50 -4.12 19.00
N VAL A 43 -4.84 -2.88 18.62
CA VAL A 43 -4.54 -2.34 17.28
C VAL A 43 -3.05 -2.03 17.16
N HIS A 44 -2.46 -1.42 18.21
CA HIS A 44 -1.03 -1.12 18.25
C HIS A 44 -0.19 -2.40 18.19
N ASN A 45 -0.53 -3.39 19.03
CA ASN A 45 0.13 -4.69 19.08
C ASN A 45 0.01 -5.43 17.74
N ALA A 46 -1.15 -5.42 17.09
CA ALA A 46 -1.32 -6.04 15.78
C ALA A 46 -0.37 -5.45 14.71
N ALA A 47 -0.14 -4.13 14.70
CA ALA A 47 0.86 -3.55 13.79
C ALA A 47 2.30 -3.93 14.17
N HIS A 48 2.61 -4.00 15.47
CA HIS A 48 3.91 -4.48 15.95
C HIS A 48 4.16 -5.95 15.55
N ASP A 49 3.14 -6.80 15.61
CA ASP A 49 3.24 -8.20 15.20
C ASP A 49 3.35 -8.35 13.68
N TYR A 50 2.62 -7.52 12.92
CA TYR A 50 2.71 -7.50 11.46
C TYR A 50 4.11 -7.12 10.99
N ARG A 51 4.75 -6.08 11.56
CA ARG A 51 6.14 -5.72 11.18
C ARG A 51 7.14 -6.84 11.52
N HIS A 52 6.94 -7.56 12.63
CA HIS A 52 7.80 -8.70 12.99
C HIS A 52 7.57 -9.87 12.02
N SER A 53 6.33 -10.05 11.55
CA SER A 53 5.97 -11.06 10.55
C SER A 53 6.45 -10.70 9.14
N MET A 54 6.55 -9.41 8.80
CA MET A 54 7.10 -8.94 7.53
C MET A 54 8.62 -9.12 7.41
N ALA A 55 9.32 -9.36 8.53
CA ALA A 55 10.71 -9.81 8.53
C ALA A 55 10.82 -11.30 8.16
N PHE A 56 10.11 -11.73 7.11
CA PHE A 56 10.16 -13.11 6.62
C PHE A 56 11.61 -13.49 6.32
N PRO A 57 12.09 -14.65 6.81
CA PRO A 57 13.38 -15.17 6.42
C PRO A 57 13.37 -15.43 4.91
N CYS A 58 14.40 -14.92 4.23
CA CYS A 58 14.75 -15.30 2.89
C CYS A 58 15.25 -16.74 2.89
N HIS A 59 14.32 -17.69 2.76
CA HIS A 59 14.61 -18.98 2.13
C HIS A 59 13.67 -19.17 0.95
#